data_AF-R5CMT9-F1
#
_entry.id   AF-R5CMT9-F1
#
_cell.length_a   1.000
_cell.length_b   1.000
_cell.length_c   1.000
_cell.angle_alpha   90.00
_cell.angle_beta   90.00
_cell.angle_gamma   90.00
#
_symmetry.space_group_name_H-M   'P 1'
#
loop_
_entity.id
_entity.type
_entity.pdbx_description
1 polymer ?
#
loop_
_entity_poly.entity_id
_entity_poly.type
_entity_poly.pdbx_seq_one_letter_code
_entity_poly.pdbx_strand_id
1 'polypeptide(L)'
;MTDIHLSISQDTGELLAFDDNDNEITRCVVSDWIDYKEPDFYDTAAEAIRSVIERLHDQVDNLCILKPYSFVLEDDEREHVSELYLVDSDIKIIGGDLMKGLDEDLDRFLNELMK
;
A
#
# COMPACT_ATOMS: atom_id res chain seq x y z
N MET A 1 -3.99 -2.63 -17.76
CA MET A 1 -4.38 -2.39 -16.37
C MET A 1 -3.12 -1.91 -15.71
N THR A 2 -3.22 -0.90 -14.86
CA THR A 2 -2.04 -0.41 -14.14
C THR A 2 -2.18 -0.73 -12.68
N ASP A 3 -1.36 -1.62 -12.16
CA ASP A 3 -1.37 -2.12 -10.80
C ASP A 3 -0.14 -1.57 -10.09
N ILE A 4 -0.35 -1.06 -8.87
CA ILE A 4 0.72 -0.64 -7.98
C ILE A 4 0.92 -1.76 -6.96
N HIS A 5 2.12 -2.33 -6.97
CA HIS A 5 2.49 -3.42 -6.08
C HIS A 5 3.22 -2.85 -4.87
N LEU A 6 2.67 -3.05 -3.67
CA LEU A 6 3.26 -2.66 -2.40
C LEU A 6 3.85 -3.90 -1.74
N SER A 7 5.17 -4.04 -1.75
CA SER A 7 5.89 -5.14 -1.08
C SER A 7 6.33 -4.69 0.31
N ILE A 8 6.03 -5.48 1.33
CA ILE A 8 6.39 -5.19 2.72
C ILE A 8 7.22 -6.31 3.35
N SER A 9 8.09 -5.96 4.29
CA SER A 9 8.92 -6.92 5.04
C SER A 9 8.78 -6.72 6.55
N GLN A 10 8.34 -7.76 7.27
CA GLN A 10 8.30 -7.75 8.75
C GLN A 10 9.69 -7.85 9.39
N ASP A 11 10.69 -8.31 8.65
CA ASP A 11 12.05 -8.46 9.19
C ASP A 11 12.80 -7.12 9.15
N THR A 12 12.60 -6.35 8.08
CA THR A 12 13.35 -5.11 7.82
C THR A 12 12.51 -3.85 7.99
N GLY A 13 11.18 -3.97 8.05
CA GLY A 13 10.24 -2.85 8.03
C GLY A 13 10.17 -2.13 6.68
N GLU A 14 10.81 -2.65 5.62
CA GLU A 14 10.75 -2.02 4.31
C GLU A 14 9.33 -2.09 3.73
N LEU A 15 8.93 -0.98 3.10
CA LEU A 15 7.73 -0.86 2.27
C LEU A 15 8.18 -0.27 0.93
N LEU A 16 8.03 -1.05 -0.14
CA LEU A 16 8.43 -0.69 -1.50
C LEU A 16 7.20 -0.64 -2.39
N ALA A 17 7.15 0.36 -3.29
CA ALA A 17 6.12 0.45 -4.31
C ALA A 17 6.72 0.21 -5.69
N PHE A 18 6.04 -0.60 -6.50
CA PHE A 18 6.42 -0.91 -7.87
C PHE A 18 5.27 -0.61 -8.85
N ASP A 19 5.62 -0.29 -10.09
CA ASP A 19 4.69 -0.29 -11.22
C ASP A 19 4.52 -1.70 -11.83
N ASP A 20 3.62 -1.85 -12.80
CA ASP A 20 3.38 -3.12 -13.53
C ASP A 20 4.60 -3.71 -14.25
N ASN A 21 5.63 -2.88 -14.45
CA ASN A 21 6.85 -3.26 -15.15
C ASN A 21 7.97 -3.59 -14.17
N ASP A 22 7.62 -3.82 -12.89
CA ASP A 22 8.54 -4.10 -11.79
C ASP A 22 9.57 -3.00 -11.56
N ASN A 23 9.30 -1.77 -12.02
CA ASN A 23 10.15 -0.64 -11.67
C ASN A 23 9.75 -0.12 -10.29
N GLU A 24 10.74 0.00 -9.41
CA GLU A 24 10.55 0.64 -8.12
C GLU A 24 10.20 2.13 -8.32
N ILE A 25 9.06 2.52 -7.79
CA ILE A 25 8.59 3.92 -7.77
C ILE A 25 9.20 4.62 -6.56
N THR A 26 9.08 4.00 -5.38
CA THR A 26 9.65 4.53 -4.12
C THR A 26 9.78 3.46 -3.04
N ARG A 27 10.48 3.81 -1.95
CA ARG A 27 10.65 2.96 -0.75
C ARG A 27 10.68 3.78 0.54
N CYS A 28 10.20 3.22 1.64
CA CYS A 28 10.49 3.69 2.99
C CYS A 28 10.72 2.53 3.96
N VAL A 29 11.07 2.89 5.20
CA VAL A 29 11.12 1.96 6.33
C VAL A 29 10.09 2.40 7.37
N VAL A 30 9.18 1.49 7.72
CA VAL A 30 8.24 1.64 8.83
C VAL A 30 8.86 0.99 10.06
N SER A 31 9.33 1.82 11.00
CA SER A 31 10.13 1.32 12.14
C SER A 31 9.35 0.34 13.02
N ASP A 32 8.03 0.53 13.13
CA ASP A 32 7.15 -0.33 13.94
C ASP A 32 6.93 -1.72 13.33
N TRP A 33 7.27 -1.90 12.05
CA TRP A 33 7.19 -3.19 11.37
C TRP A 33 8.47 -4.01 11.50
N ILE A 34 9.58 -3.40 11.91
CA ILE A 34 10.86 -4.08 12.07
C ILE A 34 10.72 -5.12 13.17
N ASP A 35 11.13 -6.35 12.88
CA ASP A 35 11.08 -7.46 13.82
C ASP A 35 9.67 -7.72 14.38
N TYR A 36 8.61 -7.41 13.61
CA TYR A 36 7.23 -7.65 14.05
C TYR A 36 7.02 -9.15 14.32
N LYS A 37 6.57 -9.50 15.53
CA LYS A 37 6.57 -10.91 16.01
C LYS A 37 5.20 -11.56 16.01
N GLU A 38 4.13 -10.78 15.88
CA GLU A 38 2.78 -11.33 15.87
C GLU A 38 2.44 -11.87 14.48
N PRO A 39 1.64 -12.95 14.39
CA PRO A 39 1.31 -13.59 13.12
C PRO A 39 0.35 -12.77 12.24
N ASP A 40 -0.19 -11.65 12.76
CA ASP A 40 -1.17 -10.79 12.11
C ASP A 40 -0.54 -9.61 11.36
N PHE A 41 0.78 -9.66 11.10
CA PHE A 41 1.54 -8.60 10.48
C PHE A 41 0.89 -8.09 9.18
N TYR A 42 0.67 -8.99 8.23
CA TYR A 42 0.15 -8.65 6.91
C TYR A 42 -1.27 -8.09 6.97
N ASP A 43 -2.12 -8.61 7.88
CA ASP A 43 -3.47 -8.12 8.08
C ASP A 43 -3.45 -6.70 8.66
N THR A 44 -2.65 -6.48 9.71
CA THR A 44 -2.48 -5.18 10.36
C THR A 44 -1.88 -4.14 9.41
N ALA A 45 -0.88 -4.54 8.61
CA ALA A 45 -0.28 -3.68 7.60
C ALA A 45 -1.27 -3.34 6.48
N ALA A 46 -2.06 -4.32 6.01
CA ALA A 46 -3.09 -4.09 5.01
C ALA A 46 -4.15 -3.09 5.51
N GLU A 47 -4.65 -3.25 6.74
CA GLU A 47 -5.58 -2.31 7.37
C GLU A 47 -5.00 -0.89 7.47
N ALA A 48 -3.75 -0.78 7.92
CA ALA A 48 -3.07 0.51 8.01
C ALA A 48 -2.94 1.17 6.64
N ILE A 49 -2.44 0.46 5.63
CA ILE A 49 -2.26 0.99 4.27
C ILE A 49 -3.60 1.42 3.67
N ARG A 50 -4.66 0.62 3.84
CA ARG A 50 -6.02 0.97 3.37
C ARG A 50 -6.51 2.26 3.98
N SER A 51 -6.40 2.40 5.31
CA SER A 51 -6.82 3.61 6.01
C SER A 51 -6.11 4.86 5.48
N VAL A 52 -4.86 4.74 5.02
CA VAL A 52 -4.10 5.86 4.49
C VAL A 52 -4.45 6.14 3.03
N ILE A 53 -4.58 5.11 2.18
CA ILE A 53 -5.09 5.27 0.80
C ILE A 53 -6.46 5.96 0.82
N GLU A 54 -7.32 5.63 1.77
CA GLU A 54 -8.60 6.31 1.98
C GLU A 54 -8.45 7.78 2.39
N ARG A 55 -7.58 8.09 3.34
CA ARG A 55 -7.34 9.49 3.74
C ARG A 55 -6.81 10.32 2.57
N LEU A 56 -5.94 9.74 1.75
CA LEU A 56 -5.33 10.39 0.60
C LEU A 56 -6.16 10.21 -0.67
N HIS A 57 -7.42 9.75 -0.57
CA HIS A 57 -8.31 9.48 -1.69
C HIS A 57 -8.34 10.60 -2.74
N ASP A 58 -8.41 11.86 -2.30
CA ASP A 58 -8.45 13.02 -3.21
C ASP A 58 -7.13 13.20 -3.99
N GLN A 59 -5.99 12.78 -3.42
CA GLN A 59 -4.71 12.77 -4.12
C GLN A 59 -4.57 11.54 -5.02
N VAL A 60 -5.08 10.39 -4.56
CA VAL A 60 -5.12 9.13 -5.32
C VAL A 60 -5.99 9.26 -6.58
N ASP A 61 -7.09 10.03 -6.53
CA ASP A 61 -7.87 10.38 -7.72
C ASP A 61 -7.12 11.28 -8.72
N ASN A 62 -6.11 12.02 -8.25
CA ASN A 62 -5.28 12.91 -9.06
C ASN A 62 -3.98 12.25 -9.55
N LEU A 63 -3.64 11.05 -9.07
CA LEU A 63 -2.63 10.21 -9.71
C LEU A 63 -3.11 10.00 -11.15
N CYS A 64 -2.36 10.51 -12.13
CA CYS A 64 -2.67 10.39 -13.56
C CYS A 64 -2.50 8.95 -14.09
N ILE A 65 -2.93 7.97 -13.30
CA ILE A 65 -2.91 6.54 -13.59
C ILE A 65 -4.13 6.21 -14.46
N LEU A 66 -3.93 5.36 -15.44
CA LEU A 66 -4.95 4.96 -16.39
C LEU A 66 -5.89 3.95 -15.72
N LYS A 67 -7.15 4.35 -15.50
CA LYS A 67 -8.17 3.48 -14.90
C LYS A 67 -8.56 2.32 -15.85
N PRO A 68 -8.93 1.13 -15.33
CA PRO A 68 -8.89 0.78 -13.91
C PRO A 68 -7.47 0.50 -13.43
N TYR A 69 -7.22 0.82 -12.16
CA TYR A 69 -5.97 0.51 -11.47
C TYR A 69 -6.24 -0.09 -10.09
N SER A 70 -5.31 -0.92 -9.60
CA SER A 70 -5.39 -1.53 -8.28
C SER A 70 -4.13 -1.27 -7.45
N PHE A 71 -4.27 -1.31 -6.13
CA PHE A 71 -3.17 -1.42 -5.19
C PHE A 71 -3.17 -2.83 -4.62
N VAL A 72 -2.05 -3.51 -4.76
CA VAL A 72 -1.85 -4.90 -4.33
C VAL A 72 -0.83 -4.93 -3.21
N LEU A 73 -1.12 -5.65 -2.13
CA LEU A 73 -0.15 -5.97 -1.09
C LEU A 73 0.56 -7.26 -1.44
N GLU A 74 1.87 -7.25 -1.30
CA GLU A 74 2.76 -8.38 -1.49
C GLU A 74 3.69 -8.54 -0.30
N ASP A 75 4.17 -9.75 -0.10
CA ASP A 75 5.23 -10.04 0.87
C ASP A 75 6.62 -9.66 0.33
N ASP A 76 7.64 -9.99 1.09
CA ASP A 76 9.04 -9.75 0.76
C ASP A 76 9.57 -10.68 -0.36
N GLU A 77 8.86 -11.76 -0.66
CA GLU A 77 9.09 -12.64 -1.81
C GLU A 77 8.33 -12.20 -3.08
N ARG A 78 7.63 -11.05 -3.02
CA ARG A 78 6.73 -10.53 -4.08
C ARG A 78 5.54 -11.46 -4.35
N GLU A 79 5.16 -12.32 -3.39
CA GLU A 79 3.94 -13.11 -3.50
C GLU A 79 2.71 -12.27 -3.11
N HIS A 80 1.60 -12.48 -3.82
CA HIS A 80 0.36 -11.77 -3.57
C HIS A 80 -0.23 -12.12 -2.19
N VAL A 81 -0.41 -11.10 -1.35
CA VAL A 81 -1.03 -11.22 -0.03
C VAL A 81 -2.50 -10.85 -0.09
N SER A 82 -2.83 -9.64 -0.55
CA SER A 82 -4.21 -9.18 -0.67
C SER A 82 -4.37 -7.99 -1.61
N GLU A 83 -5.59 -7.79 -2.10
CA GLU A 83 -5.96 -6.54 -2.77
C GLU A 83 -6.30 -5.46 -1.72
N LEU A 84 -5.66 -4.30 -1.82
CA LEU A 84 -5.85 -3.19 -0.89
C LEU A 84 -6.95 -2.26 -1.39
N TYR A 85 -6.93 -1.94 -2.68
CA TYR A 85 -7.80 -0.94 -3.25
C TYR A 85 -7.97 -1.15 -4.76
N LEU A 86 -9.19 -1.02 -5.26
CA LEU A 86 -9.49 -1.05 -6.69
C LEU A 86 -10.20 0.24 -7.08
N VAL A 87 -9.68 0.91 -8.11
CA VAL A 87 -10.28 2.10 -8.70
C VAL A 87 -10.74 1.80 -10.12
N ASP A 88 -12.06 1.77 -10.31
CA ASP A 88 -12.70 1.84 -11.62
C ASP A 88 -13.30 3.24 -11.83
N SER A 89 -13.60 3.55 -13.08
CA SER A 89 -14.13 4.82 -13.60
C SER A 89 -15.32 5.35 -12.81
N ASP A 90 -16.13 4.46 -12.23
CA ASP A 90 -17.37 4.79 -11.51
C ASP A 90 -17.49 4.16 -10.10
N ILE A 91 -16.56 3.28 -9.69
CA ILE A 91 -16.66 2.51 -8.43
C ILE A 91 -15.28 2.35 -7.80
N LYS A 92 -15.19 2.61 -6.48
CA LYS A 92 -14.02 2.30 -5.65
C LYS A 92 -14.35 1.17 -4.69
N ILE A 93 -13.53 0.12 -4.69
CA ILE A 93 -13.72 -1.05 -3.82
C ILE A 93 -12.50 -1.14 -2.89
N ILE A 94 -12.76 -1.21 -1.60
CA ILE A 94 -11.76 -1.37 -0.54
C ILE A 94 -11.86 -2.81 -0.06
N GLY A 95 -10.76 -3.56 -0.13
CA GLY A 95 -10.72 -4.90 0.47
C GLY A 95 -10.61 -4.77 1.99
N GLY A 96 -11.30 -5.60 2.77
CA GLY A 96 -11.06 -5.78 4.22
C GLY A 96 -11.55 -4.66 5.18
N ASP A 97 -12.14 -5.08 6.30
CA ASP A 97 -12.72 -4.23 7.34
C ASP A 97 -11.70 -3.25 7.96
N LEU A 98 -12.07 -1.97 8.08
CA LEU A 98 -11.25 -0.90 8.65
C LEU A 98 -11.02 -1.05 10.17
N MET A 99 -9.76 -0.99 10.63
CA MET A 99 -9.41 -0.45 11.96
C MET A 99 -8.16 0.45 11.94
N LYS A 100 -8.14 1.45 12.83
CA LYS A 100 -7.26 2.64 12.80
C LYS A 100 -5.92 2.44 13.51
N GLY A 101 -4.84 2.92 12.91
CA GLY A 101 -3.70 3.48 13.65
C GLY A 101 -2.31 3.21 13.08
N LEU A 102 -1.89 3.94 12.03
CA LEU A 102 -0.47 4.22 11.76
C LEU A 102 -0.37 5.36 10.72
N ASP A 103 -0.47 6.62 11.16
CA ASP A 103 -0.71 7.75 10.25
C ASP A 103 0.55 8.45 9.72
N GLU A 104 1.54 8.74 10.56
CA GLU A 104 2.57 9.74 10.21
C GLU A 104 3.71 9.21 9.32
N ASP A 105 4.17 7.98 9.56
CA ASP A 105 5.25 7.38 8.77
C ASP A 105 4.76 6.96 7.38
N LEU A 106 3.53 6.49 7.29
CA LEU A 106 2.90 6.11 6.03
C LEU A 106 2.51 7.33 5.18
N ASP A 107 2.04 8.42 5.81
CA ASP A 107 1.78 9.69 5.11
C ASP A 107 3.05 10.23 4.45
N ARG A 108 4.21 10.05 5.09
CA ARG A 108 5.50 10.48 4.53
C ARG A 108 5.91 9.62 3.34
N PHE A 109 5.76 8.30 3.43
CA PHE A 109 6.03 7.38 2.33
C PHE A 109 5.21 7.71 1.10
N LEU A 110 3.89 7.90 1.26
CA LEU A 110 3.01 8.19 0.13
C LEU A 110 3.25 9.59 -0.44
N ASN A 111 3.61 10.58 0.38
CA ASN A 111 4.06 11.87 -0.14
C ASN A 111 5.36 11.77 -0.96
N GLU A 112 6.23 10.82 -0.67
CA GLU A 112 7.42 10.53 -1.48
C GLU A 112 7.07 9.74 -2.75
N LEU A 113 6.07 8.85 -2.72
CA LEU A 113 5.52 8.18 -3.91
C LEU A 113 4.92 9.18 -4.91
N MET A 114 4.30 10.24 -4.41
CA MET A 114 3.54 11.21 -5.20
C MET A 114 4.37 12.39 -5.76
N LYS A 115 5.70 12.40 -5.58
CA LYS A 115 6.61 13.41 -6.15
C LYS A 115 7.11 13.01 -7.53
#